data_AF-A0A978SS59-F1
#
_entry.id   AF-A0A978SS59-F1
#
_cell.length_a   1.000
_cell.length_b   1.000
_cell.length_c   1.000
_cell.angle_alpha   90.00
_cell.angle_beta   90.00
_cell.angle_gamma   90.00
#
_symmetry.space_group_name_H-M   'P 1'
#
loop_
_entity.id
_entity.type
_entity.pdbx_description
1 polymer ?
#
loop_
_entity_poly.entity_id
_entity_poly.type
_entity_poly.pdbx_seq_one_letter_code
_entity_poly.pdbx_strand_id
1 'polypeptide(L)'
;MPQNVLKKNRRLTQLGLLQLGRYLRWLRHYRGWRSVHELGAYIAAQESELLQAKGKELYIDPELVPGISGPQINRIEGGKITRLAIDQLLLLMDVLEPVHPQTLEPLSLEDLLDMATGEALIEVPPLGNS
;
A
#
# COMPACT_ATOMS: atom_id res chain seq x y z
N MET A 1 15.47 -22.60 4.11
CA MET A 1 14.11 -22.66 3.54
C MET A 1 14.13 -21.90 2.22
N PRO A 2 13.55 -22.41 1.13
CA PRO A 2 13.63 -21.73 -0.15
C PRO A 2 12.81 -20.44 -0.09
N GLN A 3 13.42 -19.37 -0.58
CA GLN A 3 12.88 -18.02 -0.68
C GLN A 3 11.47 -18.05 -1.27
N ASN A 4 10.49 -17.45 -0.56
CA ASN A 4 9.28 -16.94 -1.19
C ASN A 4 9.70 -15.71 -2.01
N VAL A 5 10.39 -15.97 -3.13
CA VAL A 5 10.44 -15.06 -4.26
C VAL A 5 8.98 -14.79 -4.60
N LEU A 6 8.52 -13.56 -4.42
CA LEU A 6 7.20 -13.08 -4.86
C LEU A 6 6.81 -13.83 -6.14
N LYS A 7 5.88 -14.79 -6.03
CA LYS A 7 5.66 -15.81 -7.06
C LYS A 7 5.35 -15.13 -8.40
N LYS A 8 6.11 -15.51 -9.45
CA LYS A 8 5.78 -15.53 -10.89
C LYS A 8 4.96 -14.35 -11.44
N ASN A 9 5.57 -13.48 -12.24
CA ASN A 9 4.93 -12.62 -13.25
C ASN A 9 3.54 -12.06 -12.88
N ARG A 10 3.43 -11.46 -11.68
CA ARG A 10 2.23 -10.73 -11.25
C ARG A 10 2.05 -9.51 -12.14
N ARG A 11 1.19 -9.62 -13.17
CA ARG A 11 0.89 -8.51 -14.06
C ARG A 11 -0.19 -7.65 -13.40
N LEU A 12 0.19 -6.45 -13.00
CA LEU A 12 -0.76 -5.43 -12.52
C LEU A 12 -1.86 -5.22 -13.55
N THR A 13 -3.11 -5.17 -13.09
CA THR A 13 -4.27 -4.88 -13.95
C THR A 13 -4.84 -3.53 -13.59
N GLN A 14 -5.42 -2.81 -14.56
CA GLN A 14 -6.04 -1.52 -14.28
C GLN A 14 -7.19 -1.66 -13.27
N LEU A 15 -7.93 -2.77 -13.34
CA LEU A 15 -8.98 -3.08 -12.38
C LEU A 15 -8.42 -3.34 -10.98
N GLY A 16 -7.37 -4.15 -10.86
CA GLY A 16 -6.72 -4.41 -9.57
C GLY A 16 -6.11 -3.16 -8.93
N LEU A 17 -5.49 -2.29 -9.72
CA LEU A 17 -4.98 -1.01 -9.24
C LEU A 17 -6.09 -0.06 -8.76
N LEU A 18 -7.26 -0.07 -9.42
CA LEU A 18 -8.43 0.68 -8.95
C LEU A 18 -8.98 0.12 -7.62
N GLN A 19 -8.99 -1.21 -7.46
CA GLN A 19 -9.43 -1.88 -6.24
C GLN A 19 -8.46 -1.60 -5.08
N LEU A 20 -7.16 -1.81 -5.29
CA LEU A 20 -6.13 -1.45 -4.33
C LEU A 20 -6.19 0.03 -3.94
N GLY A 21 -6.34 0.92 -4.92
CA GLY A 21 -6.45 2.36 -4.65
C GLY A 21 -7.68 2.70 -3.78
N ARG A 22 -8.83 2.11 -4.08
CA ARG A 22 -10.05 2.28 -3.26
C ARG A 22 -9.84 1.77 -1.84
N TYR A 23 -9.23 0.60 -1.70
CA TYR A 23 -8.89 0.02 -0.39
C TYR A 23 -7.95 0.93 0.41
N LEU A 24 -6.84 1.38 -0.19
CA LEU A 24 -5.87 2.26 0.48
C LEU A 24 -6.50 3.60 0.90
N ARG A 25 -7.39 4.15 0.06
CA ARG A 25 -8.15 5.36 0.42
C ARG A 25 -9.04 5.10 1.63
N TRP A 26 -9.79 4.01 1.64
CA TRP A 26 -10.62 3.64 2.78
C TRP A 26 -9.78 3.46 4.04
N LEU A 27 -8.67 2.72 3.94
CA LEU A 27 -7.77 2.45 5.06
C LEU A 27 -7.21 3.75 5.64
N ARG A 28 -6.78 4.68 4.77
CA ARG A 28 -6.30 6.01 5.19
C ARG A 28 -7.36 6.73 6.04
N HIS A 29 -8.60 6.79 5.55
CA HIS A 29 -9.71 7.42 6.28
C HIS A 29 -10.06 6.66 7.58
N TYR A 30 -10.07 5.33 7.54
CA TYR A 30 -10.32 4.47 8.71
C TYR A 30 -9.30 4.69 9.82
N ARG A 31 -8.04 4.92 9.45
CA ARG A 31 -6.95 5.28 10.38
C ARG A 31 -6.93 6.76 10.77
N GLY A 32 -7.93 7.54 10.36
CA GLY A 32 -8.10 8.95 10.75
C GLY A 32 -7.34 9.97 9.91
N TRP A 33 -6.56 9.53 8.92
CA TRP A 33 -5.82 10.43 8.02
C TRP A 33 -6.77 11.04 6.98
N ARG A 34 -7.07 12.33 7.09
CA ARG A 34 -7.98 13.02 6.15
C ARG A 34 -7.26 13.69 4.98
N SER A 35 -5.98 14.02 5.16
CA SER A 35 -5.14 14.69 4.16
C SER A 35 -4.02 13.78 3.68
N VAL A 36 -3.96 13.56 2.36
CA VAL A 36 -2.82 12.87 1.73
C VAL A 36 -1.51 13.65 1.89
N HIS A 37 -1.58 14.99 2.00
CA HIS A 37 -0.38 15.82 2.17
C HIS A 37 0.20 15.67 3.58
N GLU A 38 -0.66 15.64 4.60
CA GLU A 38 -0.24 15.40 5.98
C GLU A 38 0.33 13.99 6.14
N LEU A 39 -0.34 12.98 5.57
CA LEU A 39 0.16 11.60 5.59
C LEU A 39 1.52 11.49 4.90
N GLY A 40 1.69 12.08 3.71
CA GLY A 40 2.97 12.06 3.00
C GLY A 40 4.09 12.76 3.76
N ALA A 41 3.80 13.91 4.39
CA ALA A 41 4.76 14.62 5.22
C ALA A 41 5.14 13.81 6.47
N TYR A 42 4.15 13.13 7.09
CA TYR A 42 4.37 12.25 8.24
C TYR A 42 5.27 11.07 7.88
N ILE A 43 4.96 10.34 6.79
CA ILE A 43 5.79 9.24 6.29
C ILE A 43 7.22 9.72 6.01
N ALA A 44 7.39 10.91 5.41
CA ALA A 44 8.72 11.45 5.11
C ALA A 44 9.52 11.88 6.35
N ALA A 45 8.87 12.07 7.50
CA ALA A 45 9.50 12.49 8.75
C ALA A 45 9.90 11.32 9.67
N GLN A 46 9.55 10.08 9.30
CA GLN A 46 9.86 8.89 10.08
C GLN A 46 10.69 7.89 9.29
N GLU A 47 11.50 7.12 10.01
CA GLU A 47 12.11 5.92 9.46
C GLU A 47 11.07 4.81 9.35
N SER A 48 11.14 4.00 8.30
CA SER A 48 10.21 2.89 8.12
C SER A 48 10.78 1.57 8.62
N GLU A 49 10.17 1.01 9.66
CA GLU A 49 10.56 -0.28 10.23
C GLU A 49 10.30 -1.42 9.24
N LEU A 50 9.17 -1.38 8.54
CA LEU A 50 8.84 -2.41 7.55
C LEU A 50 9.80 -2.40 6.36
N LEU A 51 10.23 -1.22 5.87
CA LEU A 51 11.27 -1.14 4.84
C LEU A 51 12.60 -1.71 5.33
N GLN A 52 13.01 -1.39 6.56
CA GLN A 52 14.25 -1.92 7.14
C GLN A 52 14.19 -3.46 7.27
N ALA A 53 13.06 -4.00 7.72
CA ALA A 53 12.86 -5.43 7.88
C ALA A 53 12.80 -6.18 6.53
N LYS A 54 12.13 -5.60 5.52
CA LYS A 54 11.86 -6.24 4.22
C LYS A 54 12.87 -5.90 3.13
N GLY A 55 13.66 -4.83 3.30
CA GLY A 55 14.54 -4.29 2.26
C GLY A 55 15.52 -5.32 1.71
N LYS A 56 16.18 -6.07 2.59
CA LYS A 56 17.11 -7.14 2.20
C LYS A 56 16.42 -8.28 1.42
N GLU A 57 15.21 -8.66 1.80
CA GLU A 57 14.44 -9.72 1.13
C GLU A 57 14.02 -9.29 -0.28
N LEU A 58 13.75 -7.99 -0.45
CA LEU A 58 13.21 -7.41 -1.68
C LEU A 58 14.25 -6.71 -2.55
N TYR A 59 15.54 -6.75 -2.17
CA TYR A 59 16.62 -6.03 -2.84
C TYR A 59 16.39 -4.52 -2.94
N ILE A 60 15.79 -3.94 -1.89
CA ILE A 60 15.56 -2.51 -1.72
C ILE A 60 16.55 -1.99 -0.67
N ASP A 61 17.26 -0.92 -1.00
CA ASP A 61 18.07 -0.18 -0.03
C ASP A 61 17.19 0.89 0.63
N PRO A 62 16.82 0.73 1.93
CA PRO A 62 15.92 1.65 2.60
C PRO A 62 16.44 3.09 2.65
N GLU A 63 17.77 3.29 2.69
CA GLU A 63 18.38 4.63 2.72
C GLU A 63 18.20 5.40 1.41
N LEU A 64 17.93 4.67 0.31
CA LEU A 64 17.73 5.24 -1.02
C LEU A 64 16.25 5.40 -1.38
N VAL A 65 15.32 4.96 -0.54
CA VAL A 65 13.88 5.08 -0.81
C VAL A 65 13.45 6.51 -0.53
N PRO A 66 13.05 7.29 -1.56
CA PRO A 66 12.45 8.59 -1.29
C PRO A 66 11.10 8.36 -0.61
N GLY A 67 10.83 9.13 0.44
CA GLY A 67 9.50 9.18 1.06
C GLY A 67 8.38 9.43 0.03
N ILE A 68 7.14 9.22 0.43
CA ILE A 68 5.99 9.31 -0.48
C ILE A 68 5.23 10.64 -0.33
N SER A 69 5.07 11.38 -1.43
CA SER A 69 4.37 12.67 -1.40
C SER A 69 2.84 12.52 -1.48
N GLY A 70 2.09 13.47 -0.94
CA GLY A 70 0.63 13.50 -1.02
C GLY A 70 0.05 13.34 -2.44
N PRO A 71 0.59 14.01 -3.48
CA PRO A 71 0.18 13.77 -4.86
C PRO A 71 0.41 12.32 -5.34
N GLN A 72 1.50 11.67 -4.91
CA GLN A 72 1.74 10.26 -5.25
C GLN A 72 0.71 9.36 -4.55
N ILE A 73 0.44 9.58 -3.26
CA ILE A 73 -0.61 8.87 -2.51
C ILE A 73 -1.97 9.01 -3.22
N ASN A 74 -2.35 10.24 -3.59
CA ASN A 74 -3.61 10.49 -4.29
C ASN A 74 -3.71 9.76 -5.65
N ARG A 75 -2.59 9.64 -6.37
CA ARG A 75 -2.55 8.85 -7.63
C ARG A 75 -2.71 7.36 -7.38
N ILE A 76 -2.07 6.82 -6.35
CA ILE A 76 -2.21 5.42 -5.95
C ILE A 76 -3.66 5.14 -5.54
N GLU A 77 -4.23 5.95 -4.65
CA GLU A 77 -5.62 5.84 -4.20
C GLU A 77 -6.63 5.97 -5.33
N GLY A 78 -6.29 6.73 -6.37
CA GLY A 78 -7.11 6.87 -7.58
C GLY A 78 -6.94 5.73 -8.59
N GLY A 79 -6.05 4.77 -8.37
CA GLY A 79 -5.67 3.76 -9.37
C GLY A 79 -5.08 4.37 -10.66
N LYS A 80 -4.48 5.56 -10.56
CA LYS A 80 -3.94 6.35 -11.70
C LYS A 80 -2.43 6.15 -11.88
N ILE A 81 -1.90 5.04 -11.40
CA ILE A 81 -0.50 4.65 -11.55
C ILE A 81 -0.37 3.59 -12.64
N THR A 82 0.74 3.60 -13.37
CA THR A 82 1.05 2.58 -14.38
C THR A 82 1.95 1.48 -13.83
N ARG A 83 2.61 1.75 -12.70
CA ARG A 83 3.47 0.82 -11.96
C ARG A 83 3.21 1.02 -10.47
N LEU A 84 3.24 -0.06 -9.71
CA LEU A 84 3.20 -0.05 -8.26
C LEU A 84 4.62 -0.19 -7.75
N ALA A 85 5.13 0.85 -7.08
CA ALA A 85 6.43 0.81 -6.46
C ALA A 85 6.29 0.13 -5.08
N ILE A 86 6.98 -0.99 -4.88
CA ILE A 86 6.81 -1.82 -3.68
C ILE A 86 7.30 -1.09 -2.43
N ASP A 87 8.40 -0.36 -2.55
CA ASP A 87 8.92 0.53 -1.52
C ASP A 87 7.89 1.55 -1.02
N GLN A 88 7.18 2.22 -1.93
CA GLN A 88 6.10 3.16 -1.61
C GLN A 88 4.92 2.47 -0.93
N LEU A 89 4.61 1.24 -1.33
CA LEU A 89 3.56 0.45 -0.69
C LEU A 89 3.97 0.10 0.75
N LEU A 90 5.22 -0.32 0.97
CA LEU A 90 5.75 -0.63 2.30
C LEU A 90 5.71 0.60 3.23
N LEU A 91 6.09 1.78 2.73
CA LEU A 91 5.95 3.04 3.46
C LEU A 91 4.52 3.32 3.92
N LEU A 92 3.54 3.07 3.05
CA LEU A 92 2.13 3.23 3.39
C LEU A 92 1.66 2.18 4.40
N MET A 93 2.10 0.93 4.25
CA MET A 93 1.74 -0.16 5.16
C MET A 93 2.23 0.09 6.59
N ASP A 94 3.42 0.66 6.73
CA ASP A 94 4.04 0.93 8.03
C ASP A 94 3.24 1.94 8.86
N VAL A 95 2.62 2.92 8.21
CA VAL A 95 1.80 3.94 8.88
C VAL A 95 0.33 3.55 8.97
N LEU A 96 -0.21 2.92 7.92
CA LEU A 96 -1.64 2.64 7.82
C LEU A 96 -2.03 1.28 8.42
N GLU A 97 -1.07 0.38 8.65
CA GLU A 97 -1.27 -0.95 9.23
C GLU A 97 -2.48 -1.68 8.58
N PRO A 98 -2.32 -2.22 7.35
CA PRO A 98 -3.43 -2.76 6.58
C PRO A 98 -4.23 -3.82 7.34
N VAL A 99 -5.56 -3.68 7.29
CA VAL A 99 -6.51 -4.64 7.84
C VAL A 99 -7.63 -4.92 6.84
N HIS A 100 -8.24 -6.09 6.95
CA HIS A 100 -9.41 -6.46 6.16
C HIS A 100 -10.66 -5.70 6.67
N PRO A 101 -11.46 -5.05 5.81
CA PRO A 101 -12.55 -4.17 6.25
C PRO A 101 -13.65 -4.86 7.07
N GLN A 102 -13.89 -6.15 6.83
CA GLN A 102 -14.95 -6.93 7.49
C GLN A 102 -14.47 -7.71 8.71
N THR A 103 -13.28 -8.29 8.67
CA THR A 103 -12.77 -9.18 9.73
C THR A 103 -11.80 -8.46 10.66
N LEU A 104 -11.28 -7.30 10.25
CA LEU A 104 -10.25 -6.52 10.94
C LEU A 104 -8.92 -7.28 11.11
N GLU A 105 -8.77 -8.42 10.45
CA GLU A 105 -7.52 -9.18 10.44
C GLU A 105 -6.45 -8.41 9.66
N PRO A 106 -5.17 -8.43 10.10
CA PRO A 106 -4.08 -7.79 9.38
C PRO A 106 -3.91 -8.35 7.96
N LEU A 107 -3.63 -7.48 6.99
CA LEU A 107 -3.29 -7.85 5.62
C LEU A 107 -1.79 -7.72 5.36
N SER A 108 -1.24 -8.70 4.66
CA SER A 108 0.16 -8.76 4.26
C SER A 108 0.43 -7.98 2.98
N LEU A 109 1.71 -7.82 2.63
CA LEU A 109 2.13 -7.23 1.35
C LEU A 109 1.57 -8.07 0.19
N GLU A 110 1.60 -9.39 0.31
CA GLU A 110 1.13 -10.33 -0.69
C GLU A 110 -0.36 -10.15 -0.98
N ASP A 111 -1.19 -9.91 0.05
CA ASP A 111 -2.62 -9.65 -0.10
C ASP A 111 -2.87 -8.34 -0.88
N LEU A 112 -2.10 -7.29 -0.59
CA LEU A 112 -2.18 -6.02 -1.32
C LEU A 112 -1.74 -6.18 -2.78
N LEU A 113 -0.74 -7.00 -3.04
CA LEU A 113 -0.27 -7.32 -4.39
C LEU A 113 -1.30 -8.18 -5.15
N ASP A 114 -1.98 -9.13 -4.48
CA ASP A 114 -3.05 -9.94 -5.07
C ASP A 114 -4.26 -9.07 -5.45
N MET A 115 -4.56 -8.04 -4.63
CA MET A 115 -5.53 -7.01 -5.03
C MET A 115 -5.06 -6.24 -6.27
N ALA A 116 -3.78 -5.84 -6.32
CA ALA A 116 -3.24 -5.07 -7.45
C ALA A 116 -3.23 -5.84 -8.79
N THR A 117 -3.13 -7.17 -8.75
CA THR A 117 -3.26 -8.03 -9.94
C THR A 117 -4.70 -8.38 -10.25
N GLY A 118 -5.62 -8.24 -9.28
CA GLY A 118 -7.01 -8.68 -9.38
C GLY A 118 -7.19 -10.18 -9.09
N GLU A 119 -6.19 -10.81 -8.48
CA GLU A 119 -6.25 -12.19 -7.98
C GLU A 119 -7.06 -12.28 -6.68
N ALA A 120 -7.14 -11.19 -5.90
CA ALA A 120 -7.98 -11.06 -4.72
C ALA A 120 -8.95 -9.89 -4.86
N LEU A 121 -10.19 -10.11 -4.39
CA LEU A 121 -11.20 -9.06 -4.27
C LEU A 121 -11.51 -8.84 -2.79
N ILE A 122 -11.36 -7.60 -2.34
CA ILE A 122 -11.84 -7.17 -1.03
C ILE A 122 -12.96 -6.16 -1.24
N GLU A 123 -14.10 -6.40 -0.60
CA GLU A 123 -15.19 -5.44 -0.59
C GLU A 123 -14.82 -4.28 0.34
N VAL A 124 -14.76 -3.07 -0.22
CA VAL A 124 -14.40 -1.87 0.53
C VAL A 124 -15.68 -1.10 0.86
N PRO A 125 -15.97 -0.84 2.16
CA PRO A 125 -17.11 -0.01 2.55
C PRO A 125 -17.04 1.39 1.93
N PRO A 126 -18.17 2.02 1.61
CA PRO A 126 -18.16 3.41 1.21
C PRO A 126 -17.57 4.27 2.32
N LEU A 127 -16.82 5.32 1.95
CA LEU A 127 -16.42 6.34 2.91
C LEU A 127 -17.70 6.97 3.47
N GLY A 128 -17.91 6.86 4.78
CA GLY A 128 -19.02 7.55 5.43
C GLY A 128 -18.90 9.06 5.20
N ASN A 129 -20.02 9.72 4.87
CA ASN A 129 -20.11 11.18 4.85
C ASN A 129 -19.85 11.67 6.27
N SER A 130 -18.60 12.00 6.57
CA SER A 130 -18.20 12.68 7.81
C SER A 130 -18.32 14.17 7.63
#